data_AF-A0A938TN61-F1
#
_entry.id   AF-A0A938TN61-F1
#
_cell.length_a   1.000
_cell.length_b   1.000
_cell.length_c   1.000
_cell.angle_alpha   90.00
_cell.angle_beta   90.00
_cell.angle_gamma   90.00
#
_symmetry.space_group_name_H-M   'P 1'
#
loop_
_entity.id
_entity.type
_entity.pdbx_description
1 polymer ?
#
loop_
_entity_poly.entity_id
_entity_poly.type
_entity_poly.pdbx_seq_one_letter_code
_entity_poly.pdbx_strand_id
1 'polypeptide(L)'
;MVPASSNPLAVTAVCWLDTLKQLASTAELNRLDAIELLEARSVLFDLYAQPGRSPGGSCRFLRTTDGVIALHLSRDDDWALLPAWFQVDQAIHAWDGIETAVAERSRHELLPQGIDLGLAVACTDEKLPASGTPPLVPSSRILKKPRVLDLSTLWAGPLCGQLLWLAGADVTRIESRSRPDPSHSTNSAFHEHLNGGKRLQTVDFHSAHEINEFIGSLRHVDIVIESARPRALPQLGIDPRKMLERFPHLTWVSITAYGRQPFDGMRIGFGDDVGIAAGLSTLLHEHTGTWDVVGDAIADPLTGIRAAGLALSSFCNGGGQLIDVHLVGCVQEAIEIASRDHGRSGLISDLAQWHHTTRC
;
A
#
# COMPACT_ATOMS: atom_id res chain seq x y z
N MET A 1 14.63 -30.29 -8.74
CA MET A 1 14.83 -28.99 -9.41
C MET A 1 13.94 -28.00 -8.67
N VAL A 2 14.51 -27.15 -7.83
CA VAL A 2 13.78 -26.05 -7.18
C VAL A 2 13.39 -25.09 -8.32
N PRO A 3 12.13 -24.65 -8.46
CA PRO A 3 11.82 -23.70 -9.51
C PRO A 3 12.58 -22.41 -9.22
N ALA A 4 13.37 -21.97 -10.19
CA ALA A 4 14.04 -20.68 -10.17
C ALA A 4 12.98 -19.59 -10.41
N SER A 5 12.26 -19.18 -9.36
CA SER A 5 11.31 -18.04 -9.36
C SER A 5 10.63 -17.85 -7.99
N SER A 6 11.36 -17.84 -6.86
CA SER A 6 10.75 -17.48 -5.57
C SER A 6 11.00 -16.00 -5.29
N ASN A 7 9.96 -15.17 -5.33
CA ASN A 7 10.03 -13.77 -4.89
C ASN A 7 10.62 -13.71 -3.47
N PRO A 8 11.80 -13.09 -3.27
CA PRO A 8 12.52 -13.14 -1.99
C PRO A 8 11.82 -12.36 -0.87
N LEU A 9 10.84 -11.52 -1.21
CA LEU A 9 10.05 -10.74 -0.26
C LEU A 9 8.77 -11.45 0.17
N ALA A 10 8.47 -12.63 -0.40
CA ALA A 10 7.21 -13.33 -0.18
C ALA A 10 7.06 -13.93 1.22
N VAL A 11 8.13 -14.06 2.00
CA VAL A 11 8.10 -14.75 3.31
C VAL A 11 7.02 -14.18 4.24
N THR A 12 6.96 -12.85 4.37
CA THR A 12 5.93 -12.20 5.21
C THR A 12 4.51 -12.41 4.65
N ALA A 13 4.34 -12.30 3.33
CA ALA A 13 3.06 -12.52 2.67
C ALA A 13 2.57 -13.97 2.87
N VAL A 14 3.45 -14.96 2.77
CA VAL A 14 3.15 -16.38 3.05
C VAL A 14 2.66 -16.54 4.48
N CYS A 15 3.39 -16.02 5.47
CA CYS A 15 2.99 -16.14 6.88
C CYS A 15 1.61 -15.52 7.17
N TRP A 16 1.32 -14.35 6.60
CA TRP A 16 0.04 -13.68 6.81
C TRP A 16 -1.11 -14.34 6.04
N LEU A 17 -0.84 -14.85 4.83
CA LEU A 17 -1.83 -15.64 4.09
C LEU A 17 -2.14 -16.97 4.78
N ASP A 18 -1.14 -17.64 5.36
CA ASP A 18 -1.35 -18.86 6.15
C ASP A 18 -2.14 -18.57 7.43
N THR A 19 -1.88 -17.44 8.08
CA THR A 19 -2.68 -16.98 9.23
C THR A 19 -4.15 -16.80 8.84
N LEU A 20 -4.42 -16.19 7.69
CA LEU A 20 -5.78 -16.08 7.15
C LEU A 20 -6.42 -17.45 6.89
N LYS A 21 -5.72 -18.38 6.22
CA LYS A 21 -6.20 -19.75 5.93
C LYS A 21 -6.48 -20.57 7.19
N GLN A 22 -5.74 -20.31 8.27
CA GLN A 22 -5.97 -20.93 9.57
C GLN A 22 -7.22 -20.39 10.26
N LEU A 23 -7.50 -19.08 10.13
CA LEU A 23 -8.66 -18.42 10.74
C LEU A 23 -9.96 -18.67 9.98
N ALA A 24 -9.87 -18.73 8.65
CA ALA A 24 -10.95 -19.00 7.72
C ALA A 24 -10.51 -20.06 6.72
N SER A 25 -11.25 -21.17 6.60
CA SER A 25 -10.86 -22.27 5.70
C SER A 25 -11.87 -22.46 4.57
N THR A 26 -12.09 -21.42 3.77
CA THR A 26 -12.89 -21.49 2.53
C THR A 26 -12.07 -22.12 1.41
N ALA A 27 -12.74 -22.75 0.43
CA ALA A 27 -12.06 -23.41 -0.67
C ALA A 27 -11.34 -22.41 -1.59
N GLU A 28 -11.88 -21.21 -1.74
CA GLU A 28 -11.33 -20.11 -2.54
C GLU A 28 -10.06 -19.55 -1.90
N LEU A 29 -10.09 -19.22 -0.61
CA LEU A 29 -8.92 -18.69 0.10
C LEU A 29 -7.77 -19.70 0.14
N ASN A 30 -8.08 -20.99 0.34
CA ASN A 30 -7.06 -22.04 0.39
C ASN A 30 -6.33 -22.26 -0.93
N ARG A 31 -6.89 -21.83 -2.06
CA ARG A 31 -6.28 -21.93 -3.39
C ARG A 31 -5.29 -20.80 -3.70
N LEU A 32 -5.30 -19.73 -2.92
CA LEU A 32 -4.42 -18.59 -3.18
C LEU A 32 -2.96 -18.92 -2.87
N ASP A 33 -2.08 -18.41 -3.72
CA ASP A 33 -0.63 -18.39 -3.51
C ASP A 33 -0.16 -16.96 -3.21
N ALA A 34 0.77 -16.80 -2.28
CA ALA A 34 1.23 -15.48 -1.87
C ALA A 34 2.05 -14.78 -2.97
N ILE A 35 2.83 -15.51 -3.75
CA ILE A 35 3.63 -14.95 -4.84
C ILE A 35 2.70 -14.48 -5.96
N GLU A 36 1.69 -15.27 -6.30
CA GLU A 36 0.66 -14.87 -7.27
C GLU A 36 -0.06 -13.58 -6.86
N LEU A 37 -0.32 -13.36 -5.57
CA LEU A 37 -0.92 -12.12 -5.06
C LEU A 37 0.05 -10.92 -5.14
N LEU A 38 1.35 -11.14 -4.90
CA LEU A 38 2.37 -10.11 -5.00
C LEU A 38 2.60 -9.67 -6.47
N GLU A 39 2.53 -10.61 -7.40
CA GLU A 39 2.78 -10.40 -8.84
C GLU A 39 1.47 -10.20 -9.65
N ALA A 40 0.32 -10.11 -8.98
CA ALA A 40 -0.99 -10.15 -9.62
C ALA A 40 -1.18 -9.09 -10.72
N ARG A 41 -0.77 -7.84 -10.44
CA ARG A 41 -0.95 -6.72 -11.39
C ARG A 41 -0.03 -6.86 -12.60
N SER A 42 1.23 -7.20 -12.40
CA SER A 42 2.17 -7.35 -13.50
C SER A 42 1.91 -8.57 -14.35
N VAL A 43 1.47 -9.69 -13.78
CA VAL A 43 1.01 -10.83 -14.55
C VAL A 43 -0.20 -10.45 -15.41
N LEU A 44 -1.14 -9.69 -14.84
CA LEU A 44 -2.36 -9.26 -15.54
C LEU A 44 -2.08 -8.31 -16.71
N PHE A 45 -1.09 -7.42 -16.60
CA PHE A 45 -0.74 -6.44 -17.63
C PHE A 45 0.56 -6.73 -18.40
N ASP A 46 1.16 -7.90 -18.19
CA ASP A 46 2.44 -8.28 -18.79
C ASP A 46 3.55 -7.23 -18.53
N LEU A 47 3.66 -6.78 -17.27
CA LEU A 47 4.65 -5.77 -16.84
C LEU A 47 5.97 -6.43 -16.44
N TYR A 48 7.08 -5.75 -16.73
CA TYR A 48 8.44 -6.20 -16.46
C TYR A 48 9.26 -5.09 -15.83
N ALA A 49 10.38 -5.46 -15.21
CA ALA A 49 11.41 -4.54 -14.76
C ALA A 49 11.77 -3.54 -15.86
N GLN A 50 11.92 -2.28 -15.47
CA GLN A 50 12.37 -1.22 -16.36
C GLN A 50 13.54 -0.48 -15.72
N PRO A 51 14.61 -0.17 -16.46
CA PRO A 51 15.72 0.61 -15.93
C PRO A 51 15.24 1.97 -15.42
N GLY A 52 15.57 2.30 -14.16
CA GLY A 52 15.32 3.62 -13.56
C GLY A 52 13.85 3.96 -13.27
N ARG A 53 12.88 3.08 -13.52
CA ARG A 53 11.45 3.38 -13.37
C ARG A 53 10.60 2.19 -12.97
N SER A 54 9.43 2.44 -12.40
CA SER A 54 8.50 1.35 -12.05
C SER A 54 7.89 0.69 -13.29
N PRO A 55 7.42 -0.56 -13.18
CA PRO A 55 6.83 -1.28 -14.32
C PRO A 55 5.63 -0.54 -14.94
N GLY A 56 4.81 0.12 -14.11
CA GLY A 56 3.71 1.00 -14.57
C GLY A 56 4.14 2.36 -15.12
N GLY A 57 5.42 2.74 -14.98
CA GLY A 57 6.00 3.96 -15.55
C GLY A 57 5.74 5.26 -14.80
N SER A 58 4.90 5.23 -13.76
CA SER A 58 4.52 6.41 -12.97
C SER A 58 5.58 6.86 -11.95
N CYS A 59 6.49 5.96 -11.54
CA CYS A 59 7.58 6.27 -10.61
C CYS A 59 8.93 6.20 -11.32
N ARG A 60 9.80 7.20 -11.12
CA ARG A 60 11.15 7.25 -11.72
C ARG A 60 12.20 7.73 -10.74
N PHE A 61 13.41 7.18 -10.86
CA PHE A 61 14.60 7.74 -10.24
C PHE A 61 15.08 8.99 -10.99
N LEU A 62 15.45 10.01 -10.23
CA LEU A 62 15.96 11.29 -10.71
C LEU A 62 17.27 11.59 -10.00
N ARG A 63 18.29 11.96 -10.79
CA ARG A 63 19.63 12.24 -10.27
C ARG A 63 19.71 13.67 -9.75
N THR A 64 20.07 13.81 -8.49
CA THR A 64 20.33 15.09 -7.80
C THR A 64 21.82 15.35 -7.69
N THR A 65 22.21 16.54 -7.23
CA THR A 65 23.63 16.89 -7.02
C THR A 65 24.33 16.03 -5.96
N ASP A 66 23.57 15.43 -5.06
CA ASP A 66 24.06 14.73 -3.85
C ASP A 66 23.43 13.34 -3.64
N GLY A 67 22.85 12.74 -4.70
CA GLY A 67 22.27 11.40 -4.66
C GLY A 67 21.17 11.19 -5.69
N VAL A 68 20.17 10.37 -5.33
CA VAL A 68 18.96 10.14 -6.13
C VAL A 68 17.72 10.36 -5.29
N ILE A 69 16.64 10.79 -5.94
CA ILE A 69 15.28 10.75 -5.42
C ILE A 69 14.42 9.89 -6.35
N ALA A 70 13.32 9.37 -5.83
CA ALA A 70 12.26 8.80 -6.65
C ALA A 70 11.04 9.71 -6.60
N LEU A 71 10.48 10.00 -7.77
CA LEU A 71 9.25 10.79 -7.92
C LEU A 71 8.16 9.93 -8.54
N HIS A 72 6.99 9.94 -7.93
CA HIS A 72 5.82 9.22 -8.40
C HIS A 72 4.72 10.21 -8.83
N LEU A 73 4.37 10.16 -10.12
CA LEU A 73 3.33 10.98 -10.73
C LEU A 73 2.19 10.09 -11.25
N SER A 74 1.32 9.65 -10.33
CA SER A 74 0.15 8.81 -10.66
C SER A 74 -1.15 9.59 -10.74
N ARG A 75 -1.16 10.86 -10.30
CA ARG A 75 -2.34 11.73 -10.32
C ARG A 75 -2.09 12.86 -11.30
N ASP A 76 -3.12 13.26 -12.03
CA ASP A 76 -3.04 14.43 -12.92
C ASP A 76 -2.65 15.70 -12.15
N ASP A 77 -3.16 15.84 -10.92
CA ASP A 77 -2.81 16.95 -10.01
C ASP A 77 -1.32 17.00 -9.66
N ASP A 78 -0.58 15.88 -9.75
CA ASP A 78 0.85 15.84 -9.42
C ASP A 78 1.66 16.71 -10.40
N TRP A 79 1.31 16.68 -11.69
CA TRP A 79 1.96 17.47 -12.73
C TRP A 79 1.75 18.97 -12.52
N ALA A 80 0.58 19.36 -12.01
CA ALA A 80 0.25 20.76 -11.73
C ALA A 80 1.06 21.34 -10.55
N LEU A 81 1.63 20.49 -9.69
CA LEU A 81 2.46 20.90 -8.56
C LEU A 81 3.93 21.14 -8.94
N LEU A 82 4.39 20.63 -10.08
CA LEU A 82 5.80 20.68 -10.48
C LEU A 82 6.34 22.11 -10.63
N PRO A 83 5.63 23.08 -11.24
CA PRO A 83 6.14 24.45 -11.34
C PRO A 83 6.36 25.10 -9.97
N ALA A 84 5.46 24.83 -9.02
CA ALA A 84 5.60 25.31 -7.64
C ALA A 84 6.78 24.63 -6.93
N TRP A 85 6.97 23.32 -7.13
CA TRP A 85 8.08 22.57 -6.54
C TRP A 85 9.45 23.00 -7.06
N PHE A 86 9.53 23.27 -8.37
CA PHE A 86 10.75 23.76 -9.03
C PHE A 86 10.91 25.27 -8.99
N GLN A 87 9.92 26.00 -8.48
CA GLN A 87 9.89 27.47 -8.40
C GLN A 87 10.12 28.13 -9.77
N VAL A 88 9.43 27.60 -10.79
CA VAL A 88 9.46 28.10 -12.17
C VAL A 88 8.07 28.53 -12.60
N ASP A 89 8.00 29.55 -13.46
CA ASP A 89 6.73 30.05 -13.98
C ASP A 89 6.15 29.14 -15.09
N GLN A 90 6.99 28.32 -15.72
CA GLN A 90 6.60 27.48 -16.84
C GLN A 90 6.08 26.12 -16.38
N ALA A 91 5.00 25.67 -17.01
CA ALA A 91 4.45 24.34 -16.76
C ALA A 91 5.40 23.25 -17.26
N ILE A 92 5.49 22.15 -16.51
CA ILE A 92 6.29 20.97 -16.85
C ILE A 92 5.34 19.82 -17.18
N HIS A 93 5.44 19.29 -18.39
CA HIS A 93 4.52 18.27 -18.93
C HIS A 93 5.23 16.98 -19.39
N ALA A 94 6.54 16.90 -19.18
CA ALA A 94 7.36 15.78 -19.60
C ALA A 94 8.49 15.52 -18.61
N TRP A 95 8.92 14.25 -18.55
CA TRP A 95 9.98 13.81 -17.65
C TRP A 95 11.33 14.50 -17.90
N ASP A 96 11.70 14.77 -19.16
CA ASP A 96 12.96 15.46 -19.50
C ASP A 96 13.06 16.84 -18.82
N GLY A 97 11.94 17.54 -18.66
CA GLY A 97 11.88 18.82 -17.95
C GLY A 97 12.11 18.66 -16.44
N ILE A 98 11.58 17.57 -15.86
CA ILE A 98 11.78 17.22 -14.45
C ILE A 98 13.25 16.84 -14.22
N GLU A 99 13.82 16.00 -15.08
CA GLU A 99 15.22 15.57 -15.01
C GLU A 99 16.17 16.78 -15.05
N THR A 100 15.90 17.73 -15.95
CA THR A 100 16.67 18.98 -16.05
C THR A 100 16.56 19.81 -14.77
N ALA A 101 15.34 19.98 -14.22
CA ALA A 101 15.12 20.78 -13.02
C ALA A 101 15.69 20.15 -11.74
N VAL A 102 15.80 18.82 -11.69
CA VAL A 102 16.34 18.08 -10.55
C VAL A 102 17.86 17.99 -10.59
N ALA A 103 18.48 17.95 -11.78
CA ALA A 103 19.92 17.72 -11.95
C ALA A 103 20.82 18.75 -11.23
N GLU A 104 20.34 19.99 -11.06
CA GLU A 104 21.08 21.09 -10.42
C GLU A 104 20.73 21.30 -8.95
N ARG A 105 19.83 20.47 -8.37
CA ARG A 105 19.33 20.63 -7.00
C ARG A 105 19.70 19.44 -6.13
N SER A 106 19.74 19.68 -4.82
CA SER A 106 20.03 18.63 -3.84
C SER A 106 18.77 17.89 -3.41
N ARG A 107 18.88 16.60 -3.08
CA ARG A 107 17.78 15.84 -2.47
C ARG A 107 17.36 16.38 -1.11
N HIS A 108 18.29 16.96 -0.34
CA HIS A 108 18.00 17.61 0.95
C HIS A 108 17.08 18.83 0.81
N GLU A 109 17.13 19.50 -0.33
CA GLU A 109 16.23 20.60 -0.66
C GLU A 109 14.90 20.10 -1.24
N LEU A 110 14.97 19.20 -2.21
CA LEU A 110 13.80 18.75 -2.98
C LEU A 110 12.83 17.89 -2.17
N LEU A 111 13.35 16.97 -1.36
CA LEU A 111 12.53 15.98 -0.66
C LEU A 111 11.54 16.62 0.34
N PRO A 112 11.96 17.51 1.27
CA PRO A 112 11.02 18.15 2.18
C PRO A 112 10.00 19.03 1.45
N GLN A 113 10.44 19.79 0.43
CA GLN A 113 9.54 20.65 -0.36
C GLN A 113 8.47 19.84 -1.10
N GLY A 114 8.87 18.70 -1.69
CA GLY A 114 7.92 17.84 -2.41
C GLY A 114 6.90 17.22 -1.46
N ILE A 115 7.35 16.77 -0.28
CA ILE A 115 6.47 16.25 0.77
C ILE A 115 5.47 17.33 1.22
N ASP A 116 5.93 18.55 1.49
CA ASP A 116 5.08 19.65 1.94
C ASP A 116 4.02 20.06 0.90
N LEU A 117 4.38 19.99 -0.39
CA LEU A 117 3.45 20.20 -1.51
C LEU A 117 2.48 19.03 -1.73
N GLY A 118 2.72 17.89 -1.07
CA GLY A 118 1.92 16.69 -1.23
C GLY A 118 2.23 15.90 -2.50
N LEU A 119 3.47 15.96 -2.99
CA LEU A 119 3.99 15.03 -3.99
C LEU A 119 4.41 13.71 -3.33
N ALA A 120 4.27 12.61 -4.07
CA ALA A 120 4.86 11.33 -3.70
C ALA A 120 6.32 11.33 -4.13
N VAL A 121 7.20 11.64 -3.19
CA VAL A 121 8.65 11.69 -3.38
C VAL A 121 9.34 10.92 -2.25
N ALA A 122 10.34 10.14 -2.62
CA ALA A 122 11.08 9.26 -1.73
C ALA A 122 12.58 9.35 -1.97
N CYS A 123 13.36 8.96 -0.97
CA CYS A 123 14.81 8.83 -1.04
C CYS A 123 15.25 7.49 -0.44
N THR A 124 16.41 7.00 -0.86
CA THR A 124 16.88 5.61 -0.63
C THR A 124 17.50 5.38 0.75
N ASP A 125 17.68 6.43 1.55
CA ASP A 125 18.33 6.46 2.87
C ASP A 125 17.53 7.25 3.92
N GLU A 126 16.20 7.28 3.77
CA GLU A 126 15.33 7.98 4.72
C GLU A 126 15.31 7.29 6.10
N LYS A 127 15.28 8.10 7.16
CA LYS A 127 15.00 7.62 8.52
C LYS A 127 13.49 7.51 8.71
N LEU A 128 12.97 6.32 8.44
CA LEU A 128 11.53 6.06 8.43
C LEU A 128 11.07 5.36 9.72
N PRO A 129 9.80 5.53 10.11
CA PRO A 129 9.24 4.84 11.27
C PRO A 129 9.26 3.32 11.04
N ALA A 130 9.75 2.58 12.04
CA ALA A 130 9.69 1.12 12.02
C ALA A 130 8.23 0.64 12.10
N SER A 131 7.98 -0.54 11.54
CA SER A 131 6.72 -1.30 11.71
C SER A 131 6.42 -1.48 13.20
N GLY A 132 5.43 -0.75 13.71
CA GLY A 132 5.08 -0.73 15.14
C GLY A 132 3.95 -1.67 15.55
N THR A 133 3.30 -2.35 14.59
CA THR A 133 2.08 -3.12 14.85
C THR A 133 2.43 -4.54 15.27
N PRO A 134 2.30 -4.89 16.57
CA PRO A 134 2.68 -6.20 17.05
C PRO A 134 1.79 -7.28 16.43
N PRO A 135 2.31 -8.50 16.25
CA PRO A 135 1.50 -9.61 15.78
C PRO A 135 0.35 -9.87 16.77
N LEU A 136 -0.87 -9.95 16.23
CA LEU A 136 -2.05 -10.32 17.00
C LEU A 136 -2.24 -11.84 16.94
N VAL A 137 -2.07 -12.50 18.09
CA VAL A 137 -2.37 -13.93 18.21
C VAL A 137 -3.88 -14.10 18.32
N PRO A 138 -4.53 -14.82 17.39
CA PRO A 138 -5.97 -15.02 17.44
C PRO A 138 -6.35 -15.98 18.57
N SER A 139 -7.46 -15.69 19.25
CA SER A 139 -7.99 -16.49 20.36
C SER A 139 -8.77 -17.72 19.89
N SER A 140 -9.28 -17.70 18.65
CA SER A 140 -10.08 -18.76 18.04
C SER A 140 -10.23 -18.57 16.54
N ARG A 141 -10.78 -19.60 15.86
CA ARG A 141 -11.25 -19.49 14.47
C ARG A 141 -12.50 -18.63 14.37
N ILE A 142 -12.83 -18.18 13.16
CA ILE A 142 -14.06 -17.42 12.93
C ILE A 142 -15.28 -18.28 13.25
N LEU A 143 -16.11 -17.77 14.18
CA LEU A 143 -17.37 -18.41 14.58
C LEU A 143 -18.60 -17.78 13.89
N LYS A 144 -18.47 -16.58 13.34
CA LYS A 144 -19.54 -15.86 12.64
C LYS A 144 -18.98 -15.07 11.45
N LYS A 145 -19.74 -14.94 10.37
CA LYS A 145 -19.40 -14.12 9.20
C LYS A 145 -19.20 -12.64 9.61
N PRO A 146 -18.00 -12.03 9.49
CA PRO A 146 -17.81 -10.61 9.79
C PRO A 146 -18.45 -9.74 8.70
N ARG A 147 -19.02 -8.60 9.10
CA ARG A 147 -19.49 -7.55 8.18
C ARG A 147 -18.41 -6.48 8.06
N VAL A 148 -18.05 -6.15 6.82
CA VAL A 148 -16.90 -5.29 6.51
C VAL A 148 -17.37 -4.11 5.67
N LEU A 149 -17.01 -2.89 6.08
CA LEU A 149 -17.07 -1.70 5.23
C LEU A 149 -15.67 -1.34 4.74
N ASP A 150 -15.52 -1.27 3.43
CA ASP A 150 -14.24 -0.99 2.76
C ASP A 150 -14.29 0.39 2.10
N LEU A 151 -13.69 1.40 2.74
CA LEU A 151 -13.54 2.78 2.24
C LEU A 151 -12.20 2.98 1.51
N SER A 152 -11.45 1.91 1.28
CA SER A 152 -10.13 2.02 0.68
C SER A 152 -10.20 2.09 -0.85
N THR A 153 -9.12 2.56 -1.45
CA THR A 153 -8.98 2.72 -2.90
C THR A 153 -7.65 2.16 -3.38
N LEU A 154 -7.49 1.99 -4.70
CA LEU A 154 -6.26 1.52 -5.36
C LEU A 154 -5.98 0.03 -5.09
N TRP A 155 -4.93 -0.31 -4.33
CA TRP A 155 -4.45 -1.70 -4.25
C TRP A 155 -4.44 -2.27 -2.83
N ALA A 156 -3.58 -1.80 -1.91
CA ALA A 156 -3.39 -2.45 -0.61
C ALA A 156 -4.70 -2.68 0.17
N GLY A 157 -5.53 -1.64 0.28
CA GLY A 157 -6.82 -1.73 0.96
C GLY A 157 -7.84 -2.62 0.23
N PRO A 158 -8.07 -2.44 -1.08
CA PRO A 158 -8.95 -3.32 -1.82
C PRO A 158 -8.52 -4.79 -1.78
N LEU A 159 -7.22 -5.09 -1.81
CA LEU A 159 -6.71 -6.45 -1.60
C LEU A 159 -7.05 -6.98 -0.20
N CYS A 160 -6.88 -6.18 0.85
CA CYS A 160 -7.30 -6.55 2.20
C CYS A 160 -8.80 -6.91 2.25
N GLY A 161 -9.66 -6.07 1.67
CA GLY A 161 -11.08 -6.34 1.57
C GLY A 161 -11.41 -7.60 0.76
N GLN A 162 -10.64 -7.88 -0.31
CA GLN A 162 -10.83 -9.07 -1.13
C GLN A 162 -10.49 -10.35 -0.37
N LEU A 163 -9.36 -10.36 0.33
CA LEU A 163 -8.94 -11.52 1.11
C LEU A 163 -9.93 -11.80 2.25
N LEU A 164 -10.49 -10.76 2.87
CA LEU A 164 -11.56 -10.91 3.85
C LEU A 164 -12.84 -11.48 3.20
N TRP A 165 -13.22 -11.01 2.02
CA TRP A 165 -14.36 -11.57 1.28
C TRP A 165 -14.15 -13.05 0.95
N LEU A 166 -12.96 -13.43 0.45
CA LEU A 166 -12.58 -14.81 0.18
C LEU A 166 -12.54 -15.65 1.46
N ALA A 167 -12.18 -15.06 2.60
CA ALA A 167 -12.29 -15.66 3.93
C ALA A 167 -13.74 -15.82 4.43
N GLY A 168 -14.73 -15.44 3.62
CA GLY A 168 -16.15 -15.59 3.89
C GLY A 168 -16.81 -14.37 4.51
N ALA A 169 -16.14 -13.22 4.59
CA ALA A 169 -16.70 -11.97 5.10
C ALA A 169 -17.77 -11.37 4.20
N ASP A 170 -18.61 -10.52 4.77
CA ASP A 170 -19.64 -9.77 4.06
C ASP A 170 -19.14 -8.35 3.76
N VAL A 171 -18.53 -8.16 2.59
CA VAL A 171 -17.80 -6.94 2.27
C VAL A 171 -18.64 -5.99 1.42
N THR A 172 -18.81 -4.77 1.91
CA THR A 172 -19.42 -3.66 1.17
C THR A 172 -18.40 -2.56 0.99
N ARG A 173 -18.03 -2.30 -0.27
CA ARG A 173 -17.20 -1.18 -0.69
C ARG A 173 -18.02 0.10 -0.62
N ILE A 174 -17.47 1.10 0.03
CA ILE A 174 -18.06 2.43 0.18
C ILE A 174 -17.27 3.39 -0.70
N GLU A 175 -17.92 3.93 -1.72
CA GLU A 175 -17.27 4.80 -2.69
C GLU A 175 -17.82 6.22 -2.64
N SER A 176 -16.93 7.22 -2.68
CA SER A 176 -17.35 8.62 -2.77
C SER A 176 -17.96 8.91 -4.14
N ARG A 177 -19.16 9.49 -4.18
CA ARG A 177 -19.77 9.93 -5.46
C ARG A 177 -18.98 11.04 -6.15
N SER A 178 -18.30 11.90 -5.39
CA SER A 178 -17.51 13.02 -5.94
C SER A 178 -16.06 12.65 -6.27
N ARG A 179 -15.56 11.56 -5.70
CA ARG A 179 -14.18 11.10 -5.86
C ARG A 179 -14.13 9.57 -5.88
N PRO A 180 -14.61 8.92 -6.94
CA PRO A 180 -14.59 7.46 -7.05
C PRO A 180 -13.15 6.93 -7.08
N ASP A 181 -12.98 5.63 -6.87
CA ASP A 181 -11.68 4.98 -7.00
C ASP A 181 -11.17 5.13 -8.45
N PRO A 182 -10.02 5.80 -8.67
CA PRO A 182 -9.52 6.04 -10.02
C PRO A 182 -9.16 4.75 -10.77
N SER A 183 -8.91 3.63 -10.06
CA SER A 183 -8.63 2.34 -10.69
C SER A 183 -9.78 1.83 -11.55
N HIS A 184 -11.02 2.28 -11.31
CA HIS A 184 -12.15 1.95 -12.18
C HIS A 184 -11.94 2.40 -13.62
N SER A 185 -11.31 3.57 -13.83
CA SER A 185 -11.04 4.13 -15.16
C SER A 185 -9.62 3.85 -15.66
N THR A 186 -8.63 3.82 -14.76
CA THR A 186 -7.22 3.66 -15.16
C THR A 186 -6.79 2.22 -15.27
N ASN A 187 -7.46 1.30 -14.55
CA ASN A 187 -7.10 -0.11 -14.51
C ASN A 187 -8.30 -1.02 -14.18
N SER A 188 -9.32 -1.00 -15.05
CA SER A 188 -10.62 -1.65 -14.78
C SER A 188 -10.54 -3.16 -14.56
N ALA A 189 -9.68 -3.87 -15.31
CA ALA A 189 -9.49 -5.31 -15.14
C ALA A 189 -8.87 -5.64 -13.76
N PHE A 190 -7.94 -4.82 -13.27
CA PHE A 190 -7.36 -5.00 -11.94
C PHE A 190 -8.31 -4.55 -10.84
N HIS A 191 -9.10 -3.50 -11.09
CA HIS A 191 -10.17 -3.08 -10.19
C HIS A 191 -11.17 -4.22 -9.96
N GLU A 192 -11.62 -4.89 -11.03
CA GLU A 192 -12.48 -6.06 -10.94
C GLU A 192 -11.77 -7.23 -10.26
N HIS A 193 -10.49 -7.45 -10.55
CA HIS A 193 -9.69 -8.45 -9.85
C HIS A 193 -9.69 -8.23 -8.33
N LEU A 194 -9.57 -6.98 -7.85
CA LEU A 194 -9.52 -6.66 -6.41
C LEU A 194 -10.89 -6.50 -5.74
N ASN A 195 -11.93 -6.15 -6.49
CA ASN A 195 -13.23 -5.80 -5.93
C ASN A 195 -14.37 -6.73 -6.34
N GLY A 196 -14.11 -7.67 -7.24
CA GLY A 196 -15.06 -8.68 -7.70
C GLY A 196 -15.72 -9.40 -6.52
N GLY A 197 -17.05 -9.52 -6.58
CA GLY A 197 -17.85 -10.17 -5.55
C GLY A 197 -18.21 -9.31 -4.32
N LYS A 198 -17.54 -8.17 -4.10
CA LYS A 198 -17.93 -7.22 -3.05
C LYS A 198 -19.18 -6.45 -3.47
N ARG A 199 -20.04 -6.08 -2.52
CA ARG A 199 -21.13 -5.12 -2.80
C ARG A 199 -20.58 -3.71 -2.91
N LEU A 200 -21.21 -2.87 -3.71
CA LEU A 200 -20.88 -1.45 -3.80
C LEU A 200 -22.03 -0.61 -3.25
N GLN A 201 -21.70 0.35 -2.40
CA GLN A 201 -22.58 1.44 -2.00
C GLN A 201 -21.84 2.76 -2.20
N THR A 202 -22.51 3.75 -2.77
CA THR A 202 -21.94 5.08 -2.93
C THR A 202 -22.46 6.02 -1.84
N VAL A 203 -21.59 6.91 -1.37
CA VAL A 203 -21.90 7.91 -0.32
C VAL A 203 -21.46 9.28 -0.82
N ASP A 204 -22.30 10.29 -0.60
CA ASP A 204 -21.87 11.68 -0.71
C ASP A 204 -21.36 12.21 0.62
N PHE A 205 -20.03 12.31 0.73
CA PHE A 205 -19.35 12.84 1.91
C PHE A 205 -19.46 14.37 2.05
N HIS A 206 -20.20 15.06 1.18
CA HIS A 206 -20.62 16.44 1.40
C HIS A 206 -22.01 16.53 2.04
N SER A 207 -22.77 15.43 2.05
CA SER A 207 -24.07 15.34 2.70
C SER A 207 -23.92 14.93 4.16
N ALA A 208 -24.16 15.88 5.07
CA ALA A 208 -24.17 15.58 6.51
C ALA A 208 -25.21 14.51 6.88
N HIS A 209 -26.29 14.39 6.12
CA HIS A 209 -27.28 13.33 6.30
C HIS A 209 -26.69 11.95 5.99
N GLU A 210 -26.06 11.78 4.82
CA GLU A 210 -25.46 10.50 4.42
C GLU A 210 -24.27 10.11 5.28
N ILE A 211 -23.46 11.08 5.74
CA ILE A 211 -22.41 10.82 6.74
C ILE A 211 -23.02 10.26 8.02
N ASN A 212 -24.12 10.84 8.51
CA ASN A 212 -24.79 10.35 9.72
C ASN A 212 -25.39 8.96 9.52
N GLU A 213 -25.94 8.65 8.35
CA GLU A 213 -26.41 7.31 8.01
C GLU A 213 -25.27 6.29 7.95
N PHE A 214 -24.16 6.65 7.30
CA PHE A 214 -22.94 5.85 7.26
C PHE A 214 -22.44 5.56 8.68
N ILE A 215 -22.27 6.58 9.52
CA ILE A 215 -21.85 6.41 10.93
C ILE A 215 -22.86 5.56 11.70
N GLY A 216 -24.17 5.74 11.46
CA GLY A 216 -25.22 4.95 12.08
C GLY A 216 -25.14 3.46 11.73
N SER A 217 -24.74 3.14 10.49
CA SER A 217 -24.57 1.77 10.01
C SER A 217 -23.45 1.02 10.74
N LEU A 218 -22.45 1.72 11.28
CA LEU A 218 -21.30 1.13 11.96
C LEU A 218 -21.69 0.29 13.18
N ARG A 219 -22.88 0.49 13.77
CA ARG A 219 -23.42 -0.38 14.83
C ARG A 219 -23.62 -1.85 14.40
N HIS A 220 -23.59 -2.09 13.10
CA HIS A 220 -23.81 -3.36 12.43
C HIS A 220 -22.60 -3.79 11.61
N VAL A 221 -21.44 -3.21 11.87
CA VAL A 221 -20.20 -3.51 11.15
C VAL A 221 -19.25 -4.13 12.16
N ASP A 222 -18.42 -5.06 11.73
CA ASP A 222 -17.41 -5.68 12.58
C ASP A 222 -16.01 -5.12 12.23
N ILE A 223 -15.76 -4.83 10.95
CA ILE A 223 -14.47 -4.32 10.45
C ILE A 223 -14.69 -3.12 9.53
N VAL A 224 -13.92 -2.06 9.71
CA VAL A 224 -13.81 -0.95 8.76
C VAL A 224 -12.40 -0.92 8.20
N ILE A 225 -12.26 -0.81 6.88
CA ILE A 225 -10.97 -0.64 6.19
C ILE A 225 -10.96 0.75 5.58
N GLU A 226 -9.90 1.50 5.79
CA GLU A 226 -9.66 2.77 5.12
C GLU A 226 -8.18 2.89 4.73
N SER A 227 -7.95 3.58 3.61
CA SER A 227 -6.62 3.89 3.11
C SER A 227 -6.43 5.38 2.86
N ALA A 228 -7.15 6.21 3.60
CA ALA A 228 -7.07 7.65 3.49
C ALA A 228 -5.91 8.18 4.34
N ARG A 229 -5.42 9.38 4.01
CA ARG A 229 -4.49 10.06 4.92
C ARG A 229 -5.17 10.25 6.29
N PRO A 230 -4.46 10.14 7.43
CA PRO A 230 -5.03 10.15 8.77
C PRO A 230 -5.91 11.36 9.08
N ARG A 231 -5.67 12.50 8.41
CA ARG A 231 -6.46 13.73 8.53
C ARG A 231 -7.76 13.76 7.72
N ALA A 232 -7.90 12.93 6.69
CA ALA A 232 -8.97 13.08 5.69
C ALA A 232 -10.36 12.75 6.25
N LEU A 233 -10.51 11.57 6.86
CA LEU A 233 -11.80 11.16 7.42
C LEU A 233 -12.24 12.00 8.64
N PRO A 234 -11.34 12.41 9.57
CA PRO A 234 -11.72 13.35 10.64
C PRO A 234 -12.28 14.68 10.14
N GLN A 235 -11.82 15.20 9.00
CA GLN A 235 -12.37 16.42 8.37
C GLN A 235 -13.81 16.24 7.90
N LEU A 236 -14.24 15.00 7.65
CA LEU A 236 -15.60 14.61 7.30
C LEU A 236 -16.44 14.22 8.53
N GLY A 237 -15.90 14.37 9.75
CA GLY A 237 -16.54 13.93 10.99
C GLY A 237 -16.41 12.44 11.30
N ILE A 238 -15.61 11.69 10.52
CA ILE A 238 -15.38 10.26 10.69
C ILE A 238 -13.99 10.06 11.31
N ASP A 239 -13.87 10.29 12.61
CA ASP A 239 -12.62 10.09 13.35
C ASP A 239 -12.52 8.64 13.87
N PRO A 240 -11.52 7.84 13.46
CA PRO A 240 -11.40 6.44 13.86
C PRO A 240 -11.42 6.21 15.38
N ARG A 241 -10.76 7.08 16.16
CA ARG A 241 -10.70 6.94 17.62
C ARG A 241 -12.07 7.21 18.24
N LYS A 242 -12.76 8.27 17.79
CA LYS A 242 -14.13 8.56 18.23
C LYS A 242 -15.11 7.46 17.79
N MET A 243 -14.90 6.84 16.63
CA MET A 243 -15.72 5.73 16.17
C MET A 243 -15.54 4.50 17.07
N LEU A 244 -14.31 4.21 17.50
CA LEU A 244 -14.03 3.11 18.45
C LEU A 244 -14.58 3.39 19.85
N GLU A 245 -14.54 4.64 20.34
CA GLU A 245 -15.21 5.03 21.58
C GLU A 245 -16.73 4.81 21.52
N ARG A 246 -17.35 5.14 20.38
CA ARG A 246 -18.79 4.98 20.16
C ARG A 246 -19.20 3.53 19.88
N PHE A 247 -18.35 2.78 19.19
CA PHE A 247 -18.59 1.42 18.73
C PHE A 247 -17.40 0.52 19.12
N PRO A 248 -17.29 0.13 20.40
CA PRO A 248 -16.10 -0.55 20.94
C PRO A 248 -15.90 -1.99 20.45
N HIS A 249 -16.79 -2.50 19.59
CA HIS A 249 -16.65 -3.81 18.94
C HIS A 249 -15.92 -3.72 17.59
N LEU A 250 -15.78 -2.51 17.03
CA LEU A 250 -15.19 -2.35 15.70
C LEU A 250 -13.71 -2.68 15.72
N THR A 251 -13.27 -3.37 14.67
CA THR A 251 -11.88 -3.31 14.24
C THR A 251 -11.76 -2.23 13.18
N TRP A 252 -10.94 -1.22 13.40
CA TRP A 252 -10.66 -0.19 12.42
C TRP A 252 -9.27 -0.40 11.82
N VAL A 253 -9.18 -0.70 10.54
CA VAL A 253 -7.92 -0.92 9.82
C VAL A 253 -7.60 0.30 8.99
N SER A 254 -6.49 0.95 9.33
CA SER A 254 -5.95 2.13 8.65
C SER A 254 -4.71 1.71 7.86
N ILE A 255 -4.77 1.75 6.53
CA ILE A 255 -3.65 1.41 5.65
C ILE A 255 -3.05 2.70 5.08
N THR A 256 -1.83 3.04 5.48
CA THR A 256 -1.16 4.29 5.07
C THR A 256 0.20 4.04 4.45
N ALA A 257 0.79 5.02 3.78
CA ALA A 257 2.14 4.87 3.24
C ALA A 257 3.21 4.79 4.36
N TYR A 258 3.15 5.73 5.32
CA TYR A 258 4.20 5.93 6.34
C TYR A 258 3.69 5.95 7.80
N GLY A 259 2.48 5.44 8.05
CA GLY A 259 1.89 5.36 9.39
C GLY A 259 0.99 6.55 9.73
N ARG A 260 0.60 6.67 10.99
CA ARG A 260 -0.31 7.75 11.47
C ARG A 260 0.36 8.83 12.32
N GLN A 261 1.69 8.86 12.40
CA GLN A 261 2.42 9.88 13.16
C GLN A 261 2.31 11.26 12.50
N PRO A 262 2.33 12.38 13.25
CA PRO A 262 1.98 13.71 12.72
C PRO A 262 2.76 14.18 11.49
N PHE A 263 4.05 13.86 11.38
CA PHE A 263 4.86 14.22 10.21
C PHE A 263 4.69 13.19 9.08
N ASP A 264 5.06 11.94 9.35
CA ASP A 264 5.08 10.88 8.34
C ASP A 264 3.68 10.53 7.81
N GLY A 265 2.66 10.55 8.66
CA GLY A 265 1.30 10.19 8.26
C GLY A 265 0.66 11.19 7.29
N MET A 266 1.25 12.35 7.10
CA MET A 266 0.78 13.34 6.13
C MET A 266 1.35 13.11 4.72
N ARG A 267 2.42 12.32 4.62
CA ARG A 267 3.10 12.02 3.35
C ARG A 267 2.20 11.21 2.44
N ILE A 268 2.26 11.54 1.14
CA ILE A 268 1.65 10.74 0.10
C ILE A 268 2.69 9.73 -0.37
N GLY A 269 2.26 8.50 -0.60
CA GLY A 269 3.11 7.48 -1.19
C GLY A 269 2.27 6.36 -1.80
N PHE A 270 2.87 5.66 -2.74
CA PHE A 270 2.32 4.49 -3.41
C PHE A 270 3.33 3.34 -3.31
N GLY A 271 2.92 2.12 -3.71
CA GLY A 271 3.75 0.95 -3.45
C GLY A 271 5.16 1.01 -4.03
N ASP A 272 5.38 1.69 -5.17
CA ASP A 272 6.69 1.84 -5.80
C ASP A 272 7.63 2.74 -4.98
N ASP A 273 7.26 4.00 -4.79
CA ASP A 273 8.10 4.99 -4.08
C ASP A 273 8.27 4.63 -2.61
N VAL A 274 7.27 4.01 -1.99
CA VAL A 274 7.40 3.53 -0.61
C VAL A 274 8.34 2.33 -0.53
N GLY A 275 8.34 1.42 -1.52
CA GLY A 275 9.32 0.34 -1.60
C GLY A 275 10.76 0.86 -1.71
N ILE A 276 10.95 1.94 -2.48
CA ILE A 276 12.23 2.65 -2.59
C ILE A 276 12.62 3.26 -1.25
N ALA A 277 11.70 3.99 -0.60
CA ALA A 277 11.92 4.61 0.70
C ALA A 277 12.30 3.58 1.78
N ALA A 278 11.69 2.40 1.73
CA ALA A 278 11.98 1.29 2.64
C ALA A 278 13.36 0.63 2.42
N GLY A 279 14.07 0.97 1.33
CA GLY A 279 15.45 0.56 1.08
C GLY A 279 15.62 -0.59 0.09
N LEU A 280 14.57 -1.05 -0.60
CA LEU A 280 14.68 -2.14 -1.59
C LEU A 280 15.66 -1.81 -2.72
N SER A 281 15.54 -0.62 -3.30
CA SER A 281 16.41 -0.20 -4.39
C SER A 281 17.85 0.03 -3.94
N THR A 282 18.08 0.34 -2.65
CA THR A 282 19.44 0.41 -2.09
C THR A 282 20.10 -0.97 -2.08
N LEU A 283 19.36 -2.01 -1.68
CA LEU A 283 19.85 -3.39 -1.71
C LEU A 283 20.17 -3.85 -3.13
N LEU A 284 19.29 -3.55 -4.08
CA LEU A 284 19.51 -3.90 -5.48
C LEU A 284 20.75 -3.16 -6.04
N HIS A 285 20.85 -1.86 -5.76
CA HIS A 285 21.96 -1.01 -6.20
C HIS A 285 23.33 -1.51 -5.71
N GLU A 286 23.42 -2.04 -4.49
CA GLU A 286 24.67 -2.60 -3.94
C GLU A 286 25.25 -3.74 -4.81
N HIS A 287 24.41 -4.42 -5.59
CA HIS A 287 24.83 -5.51 -6.48
C HIS A 287 24.90 -5.10 -7.95
N THR A 288 23.88 -4.40 -8.43
CA THR A 288 23.76 -4.09 -9.86
C THR A 288 24.48 -2.80 -10.26
N GLY A 289 24.72 -1.89 -9.30
CA GLY A 289 25.22 -0.53 -9.54
C GLY A 289 24.19 0.39 -10.22
N THR A 290 22.95 -0.07 -10.43
CA THR A 290 21.85 0.67 -11.04
C THR A 290 20.78 1.00 -10.00
N TRP A 291 20.04 2.08 -10.21
CA TRP A 291 18.90 2.44 -9.37
C TRP A 291 17.63 2.01 -10.08
N ASP A 292 17.08 0.86 -9.68
CA ASP A 292 15.88 0.28 -10.29
C ASP A 292 14.80 0.04 -9.24
N VAL A 293 13.54 0.07 -9.69
CA VAL A 293 12.39 -0.23 -8.84
C VAL A 293 12.27 -1.75 -8.72
N VAL A 294 12.06 -2.22 -7.49
CA VAL A 294 12.01 -3.64 -7.16
C VAL A 294 10.55 -4.10 -7.09
N GLY A 295 10.16 -4.94 -8.05
CA GLY A 295 8.79 -5.42 -8.19
C GLY A 295 7.80 -4.38 -8.70
N ASP A 296 6.54 -4.78 -8.88
CA ASP A 296 5.44 -3.89 -9.25
C ASP A 296 4.66 -3.41 -8.02
N ALA A 297 4.93 -2.18 -7.58
CA ALA A 297 4.34 -1.56 -6.39
C ALA A 297 4.28 -2.50 -5.17
N ILE A 298 5.34 -3.27 -4.94
CA ILE A 298 5.38 -4.43 -4.03
C ILE A 298 4.93 -4.12 -2.59
N ALA A 299 5.05 -2.87 -2.13
CA ALA A 299 4.58 -2.49 -0.80
C ALA A 299 3.05 -2.64 -0.66
N ASP A 300 2.29 -2.43 -1.74
CA ASP A 300 0.83 -2.53 -1.73
C ASP A 300 0.33 -3.95 -1.41
N PRO A 301 0.68 -4.99 -2.18
CA PRO A 301 0.17 -6.33 -1.91
C PRO A 301 0.72 -6.93 -0.61
N LEU A 302 1.99 -6.66 -0.25
CA LEU A 302 2.54 -7.03 1.07
C LEU A 302 1.67 -6.51 2.21
N THR A 303 1.26 -5.24 2.10
CA THR A 303 0.47 -4.59 3.14
C THR A 303 -0.98 -5.05 3.16
N GLY A 304 -1.59 -5.26 2.00
CA GLY A 304 -2.96 -5.76 1.91
C GLY A 304 -3.13 -7.14 2.53
N ILE A 305 -2.17 -8.05 2.28
CA ILE A 305 -2.18 -9.40 2.87
C ILE A 305 -2.02 -9.35 4.39
N ARG A 306 -1.06 -8.57 4.89
CA ARG A 306 -0.88 -8.37 6.33
C ARG A 306 -2.10 -7.73 7.00
N ALA A 307 -2.65 -6.69 6.39
CA ALA A 307 -3.81 -5.97 6.93
C ALA A 307 -5.03 -6.90 7.06
N ALA A 308 -5.27 -7.77 6.08
CA ALA A 308 -6.34 -8.76 6.17
C ALA A 308 -6.14 -9.74 7.33
N GLY A 309 -4.92 -10.27 7.49
CA GLY A 309 -4.58 -11.15 8.61
C GLY A 309 -4.80 -10.49 9.97
N LEU A 310 -4.31 -9.26 10.14
CA LEU A 310 -4.51 -8.47 11.35
C LEU A 310 -5.99 -8.15 11.62
N ALA A 311 -6.74 -7.76 10.58
CA ALA A 311 -8.17 -7.46 10.68
C ALA A 311 -8.96 -8.67 11.23
N LEU A 312 -8.68 -9.84 10.68
CA LEU A 312 -9.37 -11.08 11.02
C LEU A 312 -8.97 -11.58 12.41
N SER A 313 -7.67 -11.52 12.75
CA SER A 313 -7.19 -11.82 14.11
C SER A 313 -7.83 -10.91 15.15
N SER A 314 -7.91 -9.59 14.87
CA SER A 314 -8.57 -8.62 15.75
C SER A 314 -10.04 -8.94 15.95
N PHE A 315 -10.75 -9.23 14.86
CA PHE A 315 -12.16 -9.64 14.92
C PHE A 315 -12.36 -10.91 15.75
N CYS A 316 -11.52 -11.93 15.57
CA CYS A 316 -11.54 -13.15 16.40
C CYS A 316 -11.25 -12.87 17.88
N ASN A 317 -10.56 -11.76 18.20
CA ASN A 317 -10.27 -11.32 19.56
C ASN A 317 -11.32 -10.37 20.14
N GLY A 318 -12.42 -10.12 19.43
CA GLY A 318 -13.53 -9.27 19.87
C GLY A 318 -13.49 -7.82 19.37
N GLY A 319 -12.49 -7.45 18.57
CA GLY A 319 -12.32 -6.11 18.02
C GLY A 319 -11.89 -5.07 19.05
N GLY A 320 -12.34 -3.82 18.88
CA GLY A 320 -12.12 -2.72 19.81
C GLY A 320 -10.79 -1.98 19.65
N GLN A 321 -10.17 -2.06 18.47
CA GLN A 321 -8.87 -1.45 18.23
C GLN A 321 -8.73 -0.81 16.85
N LEU A 322 -7.85 0.20 16.80
CA LEU A 322 -7.32 0.78 15.59
C LEU A 322 -6.02 0.05 15.23
N ILE A 323 -6.02 -0.64 14.10
CA ILE A 323 -4.85 -1.28 13.51
C ILE A 323 -4.25 -0.30 12.51
N ASP A 324 -3.10 0.26 12.85
CA ASP A 324 -2.29 1.08 11.95
C ASP A 324 -1.35 0.17 11.15
N VAL A 325 -1.56 0.02 9.85
CA VAL A 325 -0.67 -0.76 8.99
C VAL A 325 -0.10 0.19 7.95
N HIS A 326 1.23 0.20 7.79
CA HIS A 326 1.87 1.10 6.85
C HIS A 326 2.76 0.37 5.85
N LEU A 327 2.69 0.84 4.60
CA LEU A 327 3.40 0.27 3.45
C LEU A 327 4.89 0.13 3.74
N VAL A 328 5.52 1.22 4.21
CA VAL A 328 6.98 1.24 4.48
C VAL A 328 7.38 0.18 5.52
N GLY A 329 6.55 -0.01 6.55
CA GLY A 329 6.85 -0.94 7.64
C GLY A 329 6.75 -2.39 7.20
N CYS A 330 5.77 -2.69 6.33
CA CYS A 330 5.62 -4.03 5.75
C CYS A 330 6.80 -4.40 4.85
N VAL A 331 7.31 -3.45 4.07
CA VAL A 331 8.50 -3.68 3.24
C VAL A 331 9.76 -3.82 4.09
N GLN A 332 9.97 -2.95 5.09
CA GLN A 332 11.11 -3.05 6.00
C GLN A 332 11.14 -4.40 6.73
N GLU A 333 9.98 -4.88 7.19
CA GLU A 333 9.85 -6.18 7.84
C GLU A 333 10.13 -7.34 6.88
N ALA A 334 9.66 -7.26 5.63
CA ALA A 334 9.99 -8.25 4.60
C ALA A 334 11.49 -8.31 4.32
N ILE A 335 12.15 -7.16 4.20
CA ILE A 335 13.61 -7.05 4.06
C ILE A 335 14.31 -7.66 5.27
N GLU A 336 13.87 -7.35 6.50
CA GLU A 336 14.50 -7.82 7.73
C GLU A 336 14.40 -9.34 7.87
N ILE A 337 13.22 -9.92 7.60
CA ILE A 337 13.02 -11.36 7.65
C ILE A 337 13.84 -12.06 6.57
N ALA A 338 13.76 -11.61 5.32
CA ALA A 338 14.52 -12.21 4.23
C ALA A 338 16.05 -12.08 4.46
N SER A 339 16.50 -10.97 5.03
CA SER A 339 17.90 -10.78 5.43
C SER A 339 18.34 -11.73 6.55
N ARG A 340 17.44 -12.06 7.49
CA ARG A 340 17.71 -13.04 8.55
C ARG A 340 17.80 -14.46 8.01
N ASP A 341 16.92 -14.82 7.08
CA ASP A 341 16.82 -16.18 6.55
C ASP A 341 17.95 -16.48 5.55
N HIS A 342 18.29 -15.53 4.68
CA HIS A 342 19.23 -15.74 3.57
C HIS A 342 20.60 -15.07 3.81
N GLY A 343 20.73 -14.25 4.86
CA GLY A 343 21.84 -13.31 5.01
C GLY A 343 21.71 -12.13 4.03
N ARG A 344 22.29 -10.96 4.37
CA ARG A 344 22.21 -9.76 3.52
C ARG A 344 22.70 -10.02 2.08
N SER A 345 23.87 -10.64 1.93
CA SER A 345 24.43 -10.94 0.60
C SER A 345 23.57 -11.93 -0.19
N GLY A 346 22.92 -12.88 0.50
CA GLY A 346 21.99 -13.83 -0.13
C GLY A 346 20.74 -13.12 -0.65
N LEU A 347 20.09 -12.32 0.19
CA LEU A 347 18.93 -11.50 -0.20
C LEU A 347 19.24 -10.62 -1.41
N ILE A 348 20.38 -9.93 -1.39
CA ILE A 348 20.80 -9.07 -2.50
C ILE A 348 20.95 -9.87 -3.80
N SER A 349 21.57 -11.05 -3.75
CA SER A 349 21.71 -11.93 -4.91
C SER A 349 20.35 -12.41 -5.43
N ASP A 350 19.44 -12.79 -4.54
CA ASP A 350 18.11 -13.28 -4.90
C ASP A 350 17.24 -12.17 -5.49
N LEU A 351 17.31 -10.96 -4.94
CA LEU A 351 16.65 -9.77 -5.49
C LEU A 351 17.17 -9.45 -6.89
N ALA A 352 18.49 -9.48 -7.09
CA ALA A 352 19.06 -9.24 -8.41
C ALA A 352 18.61 -10.31 -9.41
N GLN A 353 18.61 -11.59 -9.02
CA GLN A 353 18.12 -12.66 -9.88
C GLN A 353 16.64 -12.47 -10.24
N TRP A 354 15.78 -12.26 -9.23
CA TRP A 354 14.35 -12.04 -9.43
C TRP A 354 14.07 -10.81 -10.31
N HIS A 355 14.80 -9.71 -10.12
CA HIS A 355 14.65 -8.51 -10.95
C HIS A 355 14.91 -8.76 -12.45
N HIS A 356 15.86 -9.65 -12.78
CA HIS A 356 16.22 -9.95 -14.18
C HIS A 356 15.33 -11.00 -14.85
N THR A 357 14.73 -11.91 -14.07
CA THR A 357 14.08 -13.11 -14.63
C THR A 357 12.56 -13.05 -14.66
N THR A 358 11.95 -12.06 -14.04
CA THR A 358 10.55 -12.15 -13.63
C THR A 358 9.72 -10.99 -14.19
N ARG A 359 8.45 -11.27 -14.44
CA ARG A 359 7.42 -10.22 -14.51
C ARG A 359 7.38 -9.59 -13.11
N CYS A 360 7.53 -8.28 -13.02
CA CYS A 360 7.88 -7.62 -11.75
C CYS A 360 6.73 -7.54 -10.77
#